data_AF-A0A804KP02-F1
#
_entry.id   AF-A0A804KP02-F1
#
_cell.length_a   1.000
_cell.length_b   1.000
_cell.length_c   1.000
_cell.angle_alpha   90.00
_cell.angle_beta   90.00
_cell.angle_gamma   90.00
#
_symmetry.space_group_name_H-M   'P 1'
#
loop_
_entity.id
_entity.type
_entity.pdbx_description
1 polymer ?
#
loop_
_entity_poly.entity_id
_entity_poly.type
_entity_poly.pdbx_seq_one_letter_code
_entity_poly.pdbx_strand_id
1 'polypeptide(L)'
;FSDYGTKLCKLKGEELAAAKEGFIGILKLLEGELGDKKYFGGDAFGFVDVTLVPFVSWFYTYETCAGFSMEELAPKLVAWGKRCMERESVAKTLSDPQMVYEFVDRLKKRIGVE
;
A
#
# COMPACT_ATOMS: atom_id res chain seq x y z
N PHE A 1 0.43 7.39 -3.98
CA PHE A 1 0.01 6.60 -2.80
C PHE A 1 -0.75 7.42 -1.76
N SER A 2 -0.17 8.43 -1.11
CA SER A 2 -0.82 9.11 0.03
C SER A 2 -2.21 9.73 -0.26
N ASP A 3 -2.38 10.43 -1.39
CA ASP A 3 -3.67 11.00 -1.80
C ASP A 3 -4.74 9.91 -2.00
N TYR A 4 -4.43 8.91 -2.84
CA TYR A 4 -5.30 7.76 -3.04
C TYR A 4 -5.61 7.03 -1.74
N GLY A 5 -4.61 6.74 -0.90
CA GLY A 5 -4.80 6.08 0.39
C GLY A 5 -5.79 6.84 1.29
N THR A 6 -5.72 8.17 1.30
CA THR A 6 -6.69 9.01 2.04
C THR A 6 -8.09 8.88 1.45
N LYS A 7 -8.22 8.91 0.12
CA LYS A 7 -9.49 8.76 -0.58
C LYS A 7 -10.12 7.38 -0.34
N LEU A 8 -9.33 6.31 -0.42
CA LEU A 8 -9.77 4.94 -0.14
C LEU A 8 -10.33 4.77 1.28
N CYS A 9 -9.78 5.49 2.26
CA CYS A 9 -10.22 5.39 3.66
C CYS A 9 -11.39 6.34 4.01
N LYS A 10 -11.71 7.33 3.16
CA LYS A 10 -12.68 8.39 3.49
C LYS A 10 -13.89 8.47 2.57
N LEU A 11 -13.73 8.17 1.28
CA LEU A 11 -14.81 8.32 0.31
C LEU A 11 -15.77 7.11 0.39
N LYS A 12 -16.96 7.29 -0.18
CA LYS A 12 -18.01 6.26 -0.26
C LYS A 12 -18.64 6.27 -1.65
N GLY A 13 -19.40 5.21 -1.96
CA GLY A 13 -20.17 5.11 -3.21
C GLY A 13 -19.30 5.22 -4.45
N GLU A 14 -19.75 6.01 -5.43
CA GLU A 14 -19.09 6.17 -6.74
C GLU A 14 -17.70 6.80 -6.61
N GLU A 15 -17.50 7.72 -5.68
CA GLU A 15 -16.20 8.38 -5.48
C GLU A 15 -15.14 7.40 -4.95
N LEU A 16 -15.54 6.47 -4.07
CA LEU A 16 -14.68 5.38 -3.61
C LEU A 16 -14.34 4.44 -4.76
N ALA A 17 -15.32 4.09 -5.61
CA ALA A 17 -15.09 3.24 -6.77
C ALA A 17 -14.07 3.88 -7.74
N ALA A 18 -14.21 5.17 -8.03
CA ALA A 18 -13.26 5.89 -8.88
C ALA A 18 -11.85 5.97 -8.26
N ALA A 19 -11.75 6.24 -6.95
CA ALA A 19 -10.46 6.25 -6.24
C ALA A 19 -9.81 4.87 -6.24
N LYS A 20 -10.60 3.79 -6.08
CA LYS A 20 -10.15 2.41 -6.15
C LYS A 20 -9.57 2.09 -7.52
N GLU A 21 -10.29 2.37 -8.60
CA GLU A 21 -9.79 2.13 -9.97
C GLU A 21 -8.48 2.88 -10.25
N GLY A 22 -8.38 4.14 -9.85
CA GLY A 22 -7.14 4.91 -9.99
C GLY A 22 -5.98 4.32 -9.18
N PHE A 23 -6.24 3.84 -7.95
CA PHE A 23 -5.23 3.18 -7.14
C PHE A 23 -4.78 1.85 -7.75
N ILE A 24 -5.71 1.03 -8.26
CA ILE A 24 -5.41 -0.21 -8.98
C ILE A 24 -4.53 0.07 -10.20
N GLY A 25 -4.80 1.15 -10.94
CA GLY A 25 -3.94 1.59 -12.04
C GLY A 25 -2.49 1.86 -11.60
N ILE A 26 -2.30 2.49 -10.44
CA ILE A 26 -0.96 2.71 -9.86
C ILE A 26 -0.30 1.39 -9.49
N LEU A 27 -1.03 0.46 -8.86
CA LEU A 27 -0.48 -0.84 -8.47
C LEU A 27 0.02 -1.63 -9.69
N LYS A 28 -0.79 -1.69 -10.75
CA LYS A 28 -0.44 -2.37 -12.01
C LYS A 28 0.77 -1.72 -12.69
N LEU A 29 0.84 -0.39 -12.70
CA LEU A 29 2.00 0.33 -13.24
C LEU A 29 3.27 -0.07 -12.47
N LEU A 30 3.23 -0.03 -11.14
CA LEU A 30 4.39 -0.37 -10.31
C LEU A 30 4.78 -1.83 -10.42
N GLU A 31 3.81 -2.73 -10.51
CA GLU A 31 4.10 -4.13 -10.74
C GLU A 31 4.76 -4.37 -12.11
N GLY A 32 4.29 -3.71 -13.16
CA GLY A 32 4.92 -3.73 -14.48
C GLY A 32 6.34 -3.18 -14.44
N GLU A 33 6.53 -2.03 -13.78
CA GLU A 33 7.84 -1.40 -13.62
C GLU A 33 8.79 -2.25 -12.76
N LEU A 34 8.29 -2.95 -11.73
CA LEU A 34 9.09 -3.90 -10.97
C LEU A 34 9.49 -5.09 -11.85
N GLY A 35 8.53 -5.64 -12.59
CA GLY A 35 8.74 -6.80 -13.45
C GLY A 35 9.29 -7.97 -12.65
N ASP A 36 10.39 -8.57 -13.13
CA ASP A 36 11.07 -9.67 -12.42
C ASP A 36 12.28 -9.20 -11.60
N LYS A 37 12.45 -7.88 -11.43
CA LYS A 37 13.55 -7.34 -10.62
C LYS A 37 13.35 -7.67 -9.15
N LYS A 38 14.47 -7.86 -8.44
CA LYS A 38 14.44 -8.07 -6.99
C LYS A 38 13.93 -6.83 -6.24
N TYR A 39 14.37 -5.66 -6.69
CA TYR A 39 14.02 -4.32 -6.20
C TYR A 39 13.76 -3.40 -7.39
N PHE A 40 13.12 -2.25 -7.16
CA PHE A 40 12.98 -1.23 -8.19
C PHE A 40 14.36 -0.70 -8.65
N GLY A 41 15.35 -0.67 -7.75
CA GLY A 41 16.75 -0.41 -8.09
C GLY A 41 17.48 -1.53 -8.84
N GLY A 42 16.81 -2.61 -9.23
CA GLY A 42 17.43 -3.80 -9.84
C GLY A 42 17.83 -4.82 -8.79
N ASP A 43 19.13 -5.14 -8.71
CA ASP A 43 19.66 -6.12 -7.75
C ASP A 43 19.85 -5.55 -6.34
N ALA A 44 20.03 -4.23 -6.25
CA ALA A 44 20.22 -3.51 -5.01
C ALA A 44 18.98 -2.70 -4.62
N PHE A 45 18.74 -2.59 -3.31
CA PHE A 45 17.69 -1.74 -2.75
C PHE A 45 18.02 -0.28 -3.04
N GLY A 46 17.18 0.39 -3.83
CA GLY A 46 17.45 1.70 -4.39
C GLY A 46 16.51 2.79 -3.92
N PHE A 47 16.62 3.95 -4.57
CA PHE A 47 15.84 5.15 -4.22
C PHE A 47 14.33 4.89 -4.24
N VAL A 48 13.82 4.30 -5.32
CA VAL A 48 12.38 4.01 -5.45
C VAL A 48 11.92 3.07 -4.34
N ASP A 49 12.72 2.07 -3.99
CA ASP A 49 12.40 1.15 -2.89
C ASP A 49 12.30 1.88 -1.55
N VAL A 50 13.26 2.75 -1.23
CA VAL A 50 13.23 3.60 -0.02
C VAL A 50 11.95 4.44 0.03
N THR A 51 11.52 5.01 -1.09
CA THR A 51 10.33 5.87 -1.13
C THR A 51 9.00 5.10 -1.03
N LEU A 52 8.96 3.86 -1.52
CA LEU A 52 7.74 3.07 -1.58
C LEU A 52 7.56 2.14 -0.38
N VAL A 53 8.66 1.67 0.22
CA VAL A 53 8.61 0.71 1.33
C VAL A 53 7.75 1.16 2.52
N PRO A 54 7.65 2.46 2.88
CA PRO A 54 6.76 2.90 3.95
C PRO A 54 5.28 2.54 3.74
N PHE A 55 4.85 2.39 2.48
CA PHE A 55 3.46 2.06 2.16
C PHE A 55 3.13 0.58 2.30
N VAL A 56 4.13 -0.30 2.48
CA VAL A 56 3.90 -1.74 2.69
C VAL A 56 3.08 -1.98 3.96
N SER A 57 3.31 -1.22 5.03
CA SER A 57 2.48 -1.32 6.26
C SER A 57 1.03 -0.83 6.06
N TRP A 58 0.74 -0.11 4.98
CA TRP A 58 -0.58 0.41 4.69
C TRP A 58 -1.40 -0.48 3.76
N PHE A 59 -0.80 -1.51 3.16
CA PHE A 59 -1.48 -2.39 2.21
C PHE A 59 -2.76 -2.99 2.80
N TYR A 60 -2.65 -3.58 4.00
CA TYR A 60 -3.81 -4.12 4.73
C TYR A 60 -4.92 -3.08 4.97
N THR A 61 -4.53 -1.84 5.30
CA THR A 61 -5.50 -0.76 5.50
C THR A 61 -6.25 -0.43 4.21
N TYR A 62 -5.55 -0.37 3.07
CA TYR A 62 -6.17 -0.09 1.77
C TYR A 62 -7.09 -1.23 1.31
N GLU A 63 -6.67 -2.48 1.47
CA GLU A 63 -7.48 -3.67 1.19
C GLU A 63 -8.78 -3.64 1.99
N THR A 64 -8.67 -3.38 3.30
CA THR A 64 -9.81 -3.35 4.20
C THR A 64 -10.75 -2.17 3.91
N CYS A 65 -10.22 -1.00 3.61
CA CYS A 65 -11.05 0.19 3.37
C CYS A 65 -11.78 0.16 2.02
N ALA A 66 -11.21 -0.46 0.99
CA ALA A 66 -11.73 -0.40 -0.38
C ALA A 66 -12.15 -1.77 -0.94
N GLY A 67 -12.05 -2.84 -0.16
CA GLY A 67 -12.54 -4.18 -0.48
C GLY A 67 -11.86 -4.77 -1.72
N PHE A 68 -10.54 -4.89 -1.71
CA PHE A 68 -9.78 -5.58 -2.76
C PHE A 68 -8.59 -6.34 -2.16
N SER A 69 -7.97 -7.19 -2.97
CA SER A 69 -6.73 -7.91 -2.61
C SER A 69 -5.55 -7.36 -3.40
N MET A 70 -4.54 -6.86 -2.69
CA MET A 70 -3.26 -6.46 -3.28
C MET A 70 -2.54 -7.66 -3.87
N GLU A 71 -2.65 -8.84 -3.26
CA GLU A 71 -1.98 -10.06 -3.74
C GLU A 71 -2.60 -10.54 -5.06
N GLU A 72 -3.91 -10.37 -5.27
CA GLU A 72 -4.55 -10.71 -6.54
C GLU A 72 -4.23 -9.71 -7.65
N LEU A 73 -4.15 -8.43 -7.30
CA LEU A 73 -3.96 -7.35 -8.28
C LEU A 73 -2.50 -7.05 -8.60
N ALA A 74 -1.61 -7.28 -7.63
CA ALA A 74 -0.20 -6.96 -7.71
C ALA A 74 0.70 -7.96 -6.94
N PRO A 75 0.64 -9.27 -7.25
CA PRO A 75 1.36 -10.31 -6.51
C PRO A 75 2.87 -10.09 -6.41
N LYS A 76 3.54 -9.61 -7.47
CA LYS A 76 4.98 -9.35 -7.45
C LYS A 76 5.31 -8.16 -6.56
N LEU A 77 4.45 -7.13 -6.55
CA LEU A 77 4.62 -5.98 -5.67
C LEU A 77 4.45 -6.39 -4.21
N VAL A 78 3.49 -7.26 -3.89
CA VAL A 78 3.34 -7.79 -2.52
C VAL A 78 4.54 -8.66 -2.14
N ALA A 79 5.03 -9.52 -3.04
CA ALA A 79 6.24 -10.29 -2.82
C ALA A 79 7.48 -9.40 -2.60
N TRP A 80 7.61 -8.31 -3.36
CA TRP A 80 8.62 -7.29 -3.14
C TRP A 80 8.50 -6.65 -1.74
N GLY A 81 7.29 -6.30 -1.31
CA GLY A 81 7.04 -5.76 0.03
C GLY A 81 7.51 -6.72 1.14
N LYS A 82 7.14 -8.01 1.05
CA LYS A 82 7.60 -9.07 1.96
C LYS A 82 9.13 -9.16 1.99
N ARG A 83 9.77 -9.13 0.82
CA ARG A 83 11.24 -9.16 0.69
C ARG A 83 11.92 -7.92 1.27
N CYS A 84 11.28 -6.75 1.17
CA CYS A 84 11.76 -5.52 1.80
C CYS A 84 11.71 -5.61 3.32
N MET A 85 10.70 -6.26 3.90
CA MET A 85 10.58 -6.50 5.35
C MET A 85 11.69 -7.37 5.92
N GLU A 86 12.35 -8.21 5.11
CA GLU A 86 13.51 -9.00 5.54
C GLU A 86 14.74 -8.13 5.83
N ARG A 87 14.77 -6.88 5.36
CA ARG A 87 15.86 -5.94 5.65
C ARG A 87 15.69 -5.36 7.05
N GLU A 88 16.70 -5.50 7.89
CA GLU A 88 16.70 -5.02 9.27
C GLU A 88 16.32 -3.52 9.38
N SER A 89 16.83 -2.67 8.48
CA SER A 89 16.52 -1.24 8.47
C SER A 89 15.04 -0.95 8.20
N VAL A 90 14.38 -1.79 7.40
CA VAL A 90 12.97 -1.66 7.07
C VAL A 90 12.11 -2.21 8.21
N ALA A 91 12.43 -3.41 8.70
CA ALA A 91 11.73 -4.07 9.80
C ALA A 91 11.69 -3.23 11.09
N LYS A 92 12.78 -2.52 11.40
CA LYS A 92 12.85 -1.62 12.57
C LYS A 92 12.06 -0.32 12.42
N THR A 93 11.73 0.07 11.18
CA THR A 93 11.15 1.40 10.88
C THR A 93 9.65 1.32 10.63
N LEU A 94 9.20 0.23 10.01
CA LEU A 94 7.78 0.07 9.63
C LEU A 94 6.92 -0.26 10.84
N SER A 95 5.78 0.43 10.93
CA SER A 95 4.73 0.08 11.88
C SER A 95 4.03 -1.20 11.47
N ASP A 96 3.51 -1.92 12.46
CA ASP A 96 2.67 -3.09 12.23
C ASP A 96 1.41 -2.72 11.41
N PRO A 97 1.05 -3.49 10.37
CA PRO A 97 -0.10 -3.16 9.51
C PRO A 97 -1.44 -3.09 10.24
N GLN A 98 -1.65 -3.91 11.27
CA GLN A 98 -2.88 -3.90 12.06
C GLN A 98 -2.96 -2.62 12.90
N MET A 99 -1.84 -2.20 13.52
CA MET A 99 -1.80 -0.92 14.24
C MET A 99 -2.08 0.29 13.33
N VAL A 100 -1.60 0.26 12.09
CA VAL A 100 -1.90 1.32 11.10
C VAL A 100 -3.39 1.36 10.79
N TYR A 101 -4.01 0.19 10.55
CA TYR A 101 -5.45 0.12 10.30
C TYR A 101 -6.26 0.62 11.51
N GLU A 102 -5.94 0.19 12.72
CA GLU A 102 -6.61 0.63 13.94
C GLU A 102 -6.51 2.14 14.15
N PHE A 103 -5.36 2.74 13.82
CA PHE A 103 -5.19 4.19 13.84
C PHE A 103 -6.14 4.87 12.85
N VAL A 104 -6.24 4.36 11.62
CA VAL A 104 -7.14 4.89 10.59
C VAL A 104 -8.61 4.71 10.99
N ASP A 105 -9.00 3.56 11.52
CA ASP A 105 -10.37 3.31 12.01
C ASP A 105 -10.76 4.29 13.12
N ARG A 106 -9.86 4.52 14.10
CA ARG A 106 -10.08 5.55 15.13
C ARG A 106 -10.22 6.95 14.54
N LEU A 107 -9.44 7.28 13.51
CA LEU A 107 -9.56 8.56 12.83
C LEU A 107 -10.90 8.69 12.10
N LYS A 108 -11.33 7.67 11.35
CA LYS A 108 -12.62 7.64 10.65
C LYS A 108 -13.78 7.88 11.61
N LYS A 109 -13.78 7.21 12.76
CA LYS A 109 -14.78 7.39 13.83
C LYS A 109 -14.78 8.81 14.39
N ARG A 110 -13.60 9.40 14.62
CA ARG A 110 -13.48 10.78 15.12
C ARG A 110 -14.04 11.82 14.15
N ILE A 111 -13.89 11.61 12.84
CA ILE A 111 -14.32 12.55 11.80
C ILE A 111 -15.71 12.24 11.22
N GLY A 112 -16.39 11.20 11.69
CA GLY A 112 -17.75 10.84 11.26
C GLY A 112 -17.83 10.20 9.87
N VAL A 113 -16.78 9.48 9.45
CA VAL A 113 -16.66 8.91 8.08
C VAL A 113 -16.67 7.37 8.09
N GLU A 114 -17.21 6.74 9.15
CA GLU A 114 -17.30 5.28 9.30
C GLU A 114 -17.91 4.59 8.06
#